data_AF-A0A7C7UMR6-F1
#
_entry.id   AF-A0A7C7UMR6-F1
#
_cell.length_a   1.000
_cell.length_b   1.000
_cell.length_c   1.000
_cell.angle_alpha   90.00
_cell.angle_beta   90.00
_cell.angle_gamma   90.00
#
_symmetry.space_group_name_H-M   'P 1'
#
loop_
_entity.id
_entity.type
_entity.pdbx_description
1 polymer ?
#
loop_
_entity_poly.entity_id
_entity_poly.type
_entity_poly.pdbx_seq_one_letter_code
_entity_poly.pdbx_strand_id
1 'polypeptide(L)' 'MARGSVEVLGVPVDVLSRDGLIRRIKYFAASGERYRVMYANVHVLNTAYRDPDLRRILNRAELVYCDGA' A
#
# COMPACT_ATOMS: atom_id res chain seq x y z
N MET A 1 11.36 10.72 -6.44
CA MET A 1 10.56 11.43 -5.41
C MET A 1 10.41 10.50 -4.23
N ALA A 2 10.79 10.93 -3.02
CA ALA A 2 10.66 10.10 -1.83
C ALA A 2 9.18 9.79 -1.59
N ARG A 3 8.84 8.51 -1.42
CA ARG A 3 7.50 8.04 -1.05
C ARG A 3 7.24 8.44 0.40
N GLY A 4 6.29 9.33 0.63
CA GLY A 4 5.76 9.54 1.98
C GLY A 4 4.90 8.34 2.37
N SER A 5 5.23 7.69 3.49
CA SER A 5 4.41 6.63 4.08
C SER A 5 4.39 6.78 5.60
N VAL A 6 3.32 6.28 6.21
CA VAL A 6 3.18 6.18 7.67
C VAL A 6 3.12 4.71 8.02
N GLU A 7 3.87 4.31 9.04
CA GLU A 7 3.81 2.94 9.57
C GLU A 7 2.59 2.79 10.48
N VAL A 8 1.78 1.77 10.21
CA VAL A 8 0.63 1.41 11.03
C VAL A 8 0.67 -0.10 11.30
N LEU A 9 0.85 -0.49 12.56
CA LEU A 9 0.89 -1.90 13.01
C LEU A 9 1.90 -2.78 12.23
N GLY A 10 3.02 -2.21 11.82
CA GLY A 10 4.10 -2.85 11.08
C GLY A 10 3.88 -2.90 9.56
N VAL A 11 2.94 -2.10 9.02
CA VAL A 11 2.66 -1.98 7.59
C VAL A 11 2.88 -0.53 7.13
N PRO A 12 3.68 -0.26 6.09
CA PRO A 12 3.81 1.07 5.52
C PRO A 12 2.58 1.40 4.68
N VAL A 13 1.84 2.44 5.05
CA VAL A 13 0.67 2.95 4.30
C VAL A 13 1.08 4.25 3.60
N ASP A 14 0.93 4.30 2.28
CA ASP A 14 1.29 5.43 1.45
C ASP A 14 0.38 6.63 1.67
N VAL A 15 0.98 7.81 1.86
CA VAL A 15 0.27 9.08 2.01
C VAL A 15 -0.03 9.65 0.62
N LEU A 16 -1.21 9.36 0.09
CA LEU A 16 -1.65 9.78 -1.24
C LEU A 16 -3.08 10.33 -1.20
N SER A 17 -3.33 11.39 -1.96
CA SER A 17 -4.70 11.74 -2.32
C SER A 17 -5.26 10.75 -3.34
N ARG A 18 -6.59 10.72 -3.52
CA ARG A 18 -7.25 9.91 -4.56
C ARG A 18 -6.66 10.15 -5.94
N ASP A 19 -6.45 11.41 -6.32
CA ASP A 19 -5.86 11.75 -7.62
C ASP A 19 -4.39 11.33 -7.70
N GLY A 20 -3.66 11.39 -6.58
CA GLY A 20 -2.31 10.85 -6.46
C GLY A 20 -2.26 9.35 -6.70
N LEU A 21 -3.21 8.60 -6.11
CA LEU A 21 -3.37 7.16 -6.32
C LEU A 21 -3.66 6.84 -7.78
N ILE A 22 -4.62 7.51 -8.41
CA ILE A 22 -4.96 7.30 -9.82
C ILE A 22 -3.77 7.60 -10.73
N ARG A 23 -3.05 8.70 -10.51
CA ARG A 23 -1.82 9.02 -11.26
C ARG A 23 -0.76 7.93 -11.10
N ARG A 24 -0.60 7.39 -9.89
CA ARG A 24 0.38 6.33 -9.61
C ARG A 24 0.04 5.03 -10.32
N ILE A 25 -1.24 4.63 -10.32
CA ILE A 25 -1.70 3.44 -11.04
C ILE A 25 -1.49 3.60 -12.54
N LYS A 26 -1.81 4.77 -13.11
CA LYS A 26 -1.55 5.06 -14.53
C LYS A 26 -0.06 4.94 -14.88
N TYR A 27 0.82 5.46 -14.01
CA TYR A 27 2.26 5.31 -14.18
C TYR A 27 2.69 3.83 -14.17
N PHE A 28 2.20 3.05 -13.20
CA PHE A 28 2.49 1.61 -13.14
C PHE A 28 2.03 0.88 -14.40
N ALA A 29 0.81 1.14 -14.87
CA ALA A 29 0.26 0.52 -16.08
C ALA A 29 1.07 0.87 -17.34
N ALA A 30 1.62 2.09 -17.43
CA ALA A 30 2.38 2.54 -18.59
C ALA A 30 3.85 2.04 -18.64
N SER A 31 4.37 1.53 -17.53
CA SER A 31 5.79 1.18 -17.39
C SER A 31 6.22 -0.11 -18.12
N GLY A 32 5.29 -1.03 -18.40
CA GLY A 32 5.60 -2.39 -18.83
C GLY A 32 6.08 -3.34 -17.71
N GLU A 33 6.24 -2.86 -16.48
CA GLU A 33 6.71 -3.65 -15.33
C GLU A 33 5.55 -4.19 -14.47
N ARG A 34 5.85 -5.18 -13.63
CA ARG A 34 4.89 -5.72 -12.65
C ARG A 34 5.00 -5.00 -11.31
N TYR A 35 3.88 -4.47 -10.84
CA TYR A 35 3.74 -3.84 -9.52
C TYR A 35 2.63 -4.50 -8.72
N ARG A 36 2.86 -4.68 -7.42
CA ARG A 36 1.84 -5.12 -6.46
C ARG A 36 1.25 -3.90 -5.76
N VAL A 37 -0.03 -3.67 -6.01
CA VAL A 37 -0.82 -2.64 -5.35
C VAL A 37 -1.74 -3.33 -4.35
N MET A 38 -1.63 -2.95 -3.09
CA MET A 38 -2.45 -3.48 -1.99
C MET A 38 -3.21 -2.32 -1.35
N TYR A 39 -4.28 -2.64 -0.63
CA TYR A 39 -4.97 -1.69 0.24
C TYR A 39 -4.76 -2.10 1.70
N ALA A 40 -4.88 -1.13 2.61
CA ALA A 40 -4.90 -1.36 4.04
C ALA A 40 -6.08 -0.63 4.65
N ASN A 41 -7.02 -1.41 5.21
CA ASN A 41 -8.05 -0.94 6.12
C ASN A 41 -7.78 -1.51 7.52
N VAL A 42 -8.56 -1.09 8.52
CA VAL A 42 -8.38 -1.52 9.93
C VAL A 42 -8.42 -3.05 10.07
N HIS A 43 -9.29 -3.74 9.32
CA HIS A 43 -9.38 -5.20 9.37
C HIS A 43 -8.11 -5.86 8.82
N VAL A 44 -7.60 -5.39 7.67
CA VAL A 44 -6.35 -5.89 7.07
C VAL A 44 -5.17 -5.68 8.02
N LEU A 45 -5.07 -4.50 8.64
CA LEU A 45 -3.98 -4.17 9.57
C LEU A 45 -4.01 -5.05 10.82
N ASN A 46 -5.18 -5.27 11.41
CA ASN A 46 -5.34 -6.17 12.56
C ASN A 46 -4.99 -7.62 12.21
N THR A 47 -5.37 -8.07 11.02
CA THR A 47 -5.00 -9.41 10.52
C THR A 47 -3.50 -9.52 10.29
N ALA A 48 -2.88 -8.54 9.62
CA ALA A 48 -1.44 -8.50 9.38
C ALA A 48 -0.61 -8.44 10.67
N TYR A 49 -1.13 -7.80 11.72
CA TYR A 49 -0.48 -7.81 13.03
C TYR A 49 -0.36 -9.22 13.62
N ARG A 50 -1.35 -10.09 13.36
CA ARG A 50 -1.41 -11.48 13.84
C ARG A 50 -0.81 -12.48 12.87
N ASP A 51 -0.78 -12.16 11.58
CA ASP A 51 -0.26 -12.99 10.49
C ASP A 51 1.04 -12.38 9.91
N PRO A 52 2.22 -12.92 10.28
CA PRO A 52 3.50 -12.40 9.81
C PRO A 52 3.70 -12.56 8.30
N ASP A 53 3.05 -13.53 7.65
CA ASP A 53 3.16 -13.72 6.20
C ASP A 53 2.38 -12.66 5.44
N LEU A 54 1.16 -12.35 5.89
CA LEU A 54 0.40 -11.22 5.34
C LEU A 54 1.17 -9.91 5.52
N ARG A 55 1.72 -9.66 6.72
CA ARG A 55 2.55 -8.49 6.97
C ARG A 55 3.75 -8.42 6.03
N ARG A 56 4.44 -9.54 5.79
CA ARG A 56 5.56 -9.62 4.84
C ARG A 56 5.14 -9.32 3.41
N ILE A 57 3.96 -9.76 2.97
CA ILE A 57 3.42 -9.47 1.64
C ILE A 57 3.13 -7.97 1.48
N LEU A 58 2.48 -7.35 2.47
CA LEU A 58 2.17 -5.92 2.48
C LEU A 58 3.45 -5.07 2.46
N ASN A 59 4.45 -5.42 3.29
CA ASN A 59 5.74 -4.72 3.34
C ASN A 59 6.57 -4.80 2.05
N ARG A 60 6.26 -5.76 1.16
CA ARG A 60 6.92 -5.92 -0.14
C ARG A 60 6.11 -5.36 -1.30
N ALA A 61 4.95 -4.77 -1.05
CA ALA A 61 4.15 -4.17 -2.11
C ALA A 61 4.73 -2.81 -2.53
N GLU A 62 4.71 -2.52 -3.83
CA GLU A 62 5.17 -1.22 -4.34
C GLU A 62 4.16 -0.11 -4.10
N LEU A 63 2.98 -0.40 -3.56
CA LEU A 63 1.98 0.57 -3.11
C LEU A 63 1.01 -0.09 -2.13
N VAL A 64 0.83 0.54 -0.96
CA VAL A 64 -0.22 0.19 0.00
C VAL A 64 -1.04 1.45 0.28
N TYR A 65 -2.23 1.57 -0.28
CA TYR A 65 -3.07 2.76 -0.06
C TYR A 65 -4.05 2.55 1.11
N CYS A 66 -4.39 3.64 1.79
CA CYS A 66 -5.40 3.65 2.83
C CYS A 66 -6.80 3.42 2.24
N ASP A 67 -7.55 2.47 2.80
CA ASP A 67 -8.95 2.20 2.47
C ASP A 67 -9.80 2.27 3.75
N GLY A 68 -10.82 3.13 3.74
CA GLY A 68 -11.59 3.45 4.94
C GLY A 68 -12.16 4.86 4.88
N ALA A 69 -13.00 5.17 5.88
CA ALA A 69 -13.63 6.48 6.06
C ALA A 69 -12.74 7.43 6.88
#